data_AF-A0A439D9V7-F1
#
_entry.id   AF-A0A439D9V7-F1
#
_cell.length_a   1.000
_cell.length_b   1.000
_cell.length_c   1.000
_cell.angle_alpha   90.00
_cell.angle_beta   90.00
_cell.angle_gamma   90.00
#
_symmetry.space_group_name_H-M   'P 1'
#
loop_
_entity.id
_entity.type
_entity.pdbx_description
1 polymer ?
#
loop_
_entity_poly.entity_id
_entity_poly.type
_entity_poly.pdbx_seq_one_letter_code
_entity_poly.pdbx_strand_id
1 'polypeptide(L)'
;MSTINSSIRQIDDQSWLIEGSLLLCRQQIPSSDLASWSDGNGGFYVLSSSSKPPSETQPLRDASEIQKVYDAGAVSAVWRVGEAFIKLKKLITPNATREHTTLQYLRNKQPLDFHIPDVYYHSDLGDRYLIVLGRVPGRTLNEIWYELSETKQQECVRRIAKICMELSTWEGETISGVDGKRLTDQFLEKSTDEMSFDPGRLLENCKKIGMDCSSSVFYHADLGPGNILLDEIDGSISIIDWETVGYVPKDWIRTKFHCSSGMDLPERAGDILPTDWRVRVARELARLGFREVVDEWVAWYGL
;
A
#
# COMPACT_ATOMS: atom_id res chain seq x y z
N MET A 1 -9.47 -0.90 24.52
CA MET A 1 -8.35 -0.85 23.55
C MET A 1 -8.15 0.61 23.13
N SER A 2 -6.90 1.06 22.97
CA SER A 2 -6.59 2.38 22.39
C SER A 2 -7.16 2.49 20.98
N THR A 3 -7.47 3.72 20.53
CA THR A 3 -7.76 3.96 19.11
C THR A 3 -6.51 3.69 18.30
N ILE A 4 -6.65 3.20 17.06
CA ILE A 4 -5.50 2.86 16.21
C ILE A 4 -4.50 4.03 16.12
N ASN A 5 -4.97 5.24 15.84
CA ASN A 5 -4.12 6.42 15.77
C ASN A 5 -3.43 6.87 17.09
N SER A 6 -3.75 6.27 18.24
CA SER A 6 -3.09 6.53 19.54
C SER A 6 -2.34 5.31 20.09
N SER A 7 -2.06 4.33 19.22
CA SER A 7 -1.57 3.00 19.62
C SER A 7 -0.06 2.92 19.83
N ILE A 8 0.70 3.92 19.38
CA ILE A 8 2.08 4.14 19.81
C ILE A 8 2.05 5.18 20.94
N ARG A 9 2.62 4.82 22.09
CA ARG A 9 2.71 5.67 23.28
C ARG A 9 4.15 5.76 23.75
N GLN A 10 4.54 6.94 24.22
CA GLN A 10 5.88 7.17 24.76
C GLN A 10 5.97 6.63 26.20
N ILE A 11 7.05 5.91 26.50
CA ILE A 11 7.40 5.50 27.87
C ILE A 11 8.41 6.51 28.42
N ASP A 12 9.53 6.69 27.71
CA ASP A 12 10.57 7.68 27.98
C ASP A 12 11.18 8.19 26.65
N ASP A 13 12.34 8.85 26.70
CA ASP A 13 12.99 9.41 25.51
C ASP A 13 13.65 8.35 24.60
N GLN A 14 13.71 7.09 25.01
CA GLN A 14 14.37 6.00 24.28
C GLN A 14 13.46 4.79 24.04
N SER A 15 12.23 4.81 24.56
CA SER A 15 11.33 3.66 24.47
C SER A 15 9.86 4.04 24.30
N TRP A 16 9.16 3.21 23.54
CA TRP A 16 7.77 3.37 23.16
C TRP A 16 7.01 2.05 23.28
N LEU A 17 5.75 2.12 23.68
CA LEU A 17 4.84 0.99 23.74
C LEU A 17 3.90 1.05 22.53
N ILE A 18 3.82 -0.05 21.78
CA ILE A 18 2.98 -0.21 20.60
C ILE A 18 1.93 -1.29 20.89
N GLU A 19 0.66 -0.97 20.63
CA GLU A 19 -0.50 -1.88 20.85
C GLU A 19 -0.50 -2.52 22.26
N GLY A 20 -0.03 -1.77 23.25
CA GLY A 20 -0.04 -2.16 24.66
C GLY A 20 0.86 -3.34 25.04
N SER A 21 1.60 -3.94 24.10
CA SER A 21 2.33 -5.20 24.33
C SER A 21 3.67 -5.30 23.60
N LEU A 22 3.91 -4.47 22.58
CA LEU A 22 5.18 -4.44 21.86
C LEU A 22 6.02 -3.26 22.35
N LEU A 23 7.24 -3.55 22.79
CA LEU A 23 8.19 -2.56 23.28
C LEU A 23 9.20 -2.25 22.17
N LEU A 24 9.20 -1.00 21.72
CA LEU A 24 10.17 -0.44 20.79
C LEU A 24 11.20 0.34 21.60
N CYS A 25 12.48 -0.04 21.53
CA CYS A 25 13.56 0.66 22.21
C CYS A 25 14.62 1.10 21.20
N ARG A 26 15.19 2.28 21.42
CA ARG A 26 16.41 2.71 20.72
C ARG A 26 17.63 2.08 21.39
N GLN A 27 18.55 1.58 20.59
CA GLN A 27 19.80 0.91 20.99
C GLN A 27 20.95 1.34 20.06
N GLN A 28 22.19 1.14 20.51
CA GLN A 28 23.38 1.46 19.71
C GLN A 28 23.78 0.35 18.73
N ILE A 29 23.28 -0.87 18.95
CA ILE A 29 23.63 -2.05 18.16
C ILE A 29 22.30 -2.71 17.74
N PRO A 30 22.18 -3.19 16.49
CA PRO A 30 20.99 -3.91 16.07
C PRO A 30 20.90 -5.26 16.79
N SER A 31 19.70 -5.83 16.83
CA SER A 31 19.51 -7.19 17.33
C SER A 31 19.63 -8.19 16.17
N SER A 32 20.30 -9.32 16.41
CA SER A 32 20.30 -10.45 15.48
C SER A 32 19.02 -11.29 15.57
N ASP A 33 18.34 -11.24 16.72
CA ASP A 33 17.27 -12.17 17.07
C ASP A 33 15.89 -11.51 17.03
N LEU A 34 15.86 -10.17 17.06
CA LEU A 34 14.66 -9.36 17.07
C LEU A 34 14.60 -8.46 15.84
N ALA A 35 13.39 -8.08 15.45
CA ALA A 35 13.19 -7.08 14.42
C ALA A 35 13.89 -5.78 14.81
N SER A 36 14.83 -5.34 13.98
CA SER A 36 15.59 -4.12 14.21
C SER A 36 15.90 -3.40 12.91
N TRP A 37 15.96 -2.07 12.98
CA TRP A 37 16.21 -1.22 11.82
C TRP A 37 16.93 0.07 12.23
N SER A 38 17.60 0.70 11.27
CA SER A 38 18.35 1.93 11.48
C SER A 38 17.45 3.08 11.92
N ASP A 39 17.93 3.88 12.88
CA ASP A 39 17.30 5.14 13.25
C ASP A 39 17.67 6.32 12.33
N GLY A 40 18.57 6.09 11.36
CA GLY A 40 19.09 7.09 10.42
C GLY A 40 20.27 7.90 10.95
N ASN A 41 20.64 7.73 12.22
CA ASN A 41 21.64 8.54 12.95
C ASN A 41 22.69 7.67 13.66
N GLY A 42 22.92 6.45 13.18
CA GLY A 42 23.94 5.53 13.69
C GLY A 42 23.48 4.63 14.84
N GLY A 43 22.25 4.78 15.32
CA GLY A 43 21.61 3.85 16.24
C GLY A 43 20.55 3.01 15.54
N PHE A 44 19.82 2.23 16.35
CA PHE A 44 18.85 1.25 15.89
C PHE A 44 17.60 1.27 16.75
N TYR A 45 16.46 1.09 16.11
CA TYR A 45 15.24 0.70 16.80
C TYR A 45 15.19 -0.82 16.88
N VAL A 46 14.83 -1.36 18.04
CA VAL A 46 14.68 -2.79 18.30
C VAL A 46 13.29 -3.04 18.87
N LEU A 47 12.53 -3.93 18.23
CA LEU A 47 11.17 -4.27 18.62
C LEU A 47 11.16 -5.61 19.37
N SER A 48 10.55 -5.62 20.54
CA SER A 48 10.42 -6.81 21.41
C SER A 48 8.99 -6.94 21.93
N SER A 49 8.63 -8.14 22.39
CA SER A 49 7.35 -8.33 23.11
C SER A 49 7.56 -8.14 24.61
N SER A 50 6.62 -7.48 25.29
CA SER A 50 6.62 -7.33 26.74
C SER A 50 5.40 -8.02 27.37
N SER A 51 5.66 -8.97 28.27
CA SER A 51 4.62 -9.65 29.07
C SER A 51 4.14 -8.80 30.25
N LYS A 52 4.89 -7.75 30.61
CA LYS A 52 4.56 -6.79 31.66
C LYS A 52 4.78 -5.38 31.10
N PRO A 53 3.83 -4.87 30.29
CA PRO A 53 3.98 -3.55 29.72
C PRO A 53 4.07 -2.49 30.83
N PRO A 54 4.81 -1.38 30.62
CA PRO A 54 4.91 -0.31 31.58
C PRO A 54 3.52 0.24 31.95
N SER A 55 3.31 0.52 33.23
CA SER A 55 2.05 1.09 33.73
C SER A 55 1.87 2.56 33.35
N GLU A 56 2.96 3.28 33.13
CA GLU A 56 2.96 4.70 32.80
C GLU A 56 3.40 4.91 31.35
N THR A 57 2.52 5.49 30.55
CA THR A 57 2.81 5.89 29.17
C THR A 57 2.08 7.19 28.82
N GLN A 58 2.69 8.02 27.99
CA GLN A 58 2.13 9.28 27.53
C GLN A 58 1.83 9.21 26.02
N PRO A 59 0.90 10.03 25.50
CA PRO A 59 0.76 10.21 24.06
C PRO A 59 2.10 10.63 23.42
N LEU A 60 2.31 10.30 22.15
CA LEU A 60 3.43 10.84 21.39
C LEU A 60 3.36 12.37 21.39
N ARG A 61 4.49 13.01 21.69
CA ARG A 61 4.64 14.47 21.60
C ARG A 61 4.76 14.89 20.13
N ASP A 62 4.34 16.11 19.79
CA ASP A 62 4.47 16.62 18.42
C ASP A 62 5.93 16.68 17.93
N ALA A 63 6.87 16.93 18.83
CA ALA A 63 8.31 16.93 18.57
C ALA A 63 8.96 15.53 18.67
N SER A 64 8.15 14.46 18.74
CA SER A 64 8.64 13.08 18.77
C SER A 64 9.38 12.74 17.48
N GLU A 65 10.45 11.96 17.59
CA GLU A 65 11.17 11.40 16.46
C GLU A 65 10.33 10.36 15.69
N ILE A 66 9.37 9.74 16.39
CA ILE A 66 8.29 8.98 15.76
C ILE A 66 7.25 9.96 15.23
N GLN A 67 7.15 10.05 13.91
CA GLN A 67 6.25 10.96 13.22
C GLN A 67 5.08 10.20 12.64
N LYS A 68 3.86 10.62 12.96
CA LYS A 68 2.66 10.08 12.30
C LYS A 68 2.53 10.70 10.91
N VAL A 69 2.63 9.87 9.88
CA VAL A 69 2.61 10.30 8.46
C VAL A 69 1.27 10.02 7.78
N TYR A 70 0.43 9.17 8.38
CA TYR A 70 -0.95 8.92 7.93
C TYR A 70 -1.86 8.64 9.14
N ASP A 71 -3.07 9.21 9.12
CA ASP A 71 -4.06 9.07 10.19
C ASP A 71 -5.48 8.98 9.59
N ALA A 72 -6.07 7.80 9.64
CA ALA A 72 -7.49 7.55 9.36
C ALA A 72 -8.25 7.20 10.65
N GLY A 73 -7.89 7.87 11.75
CA GLY A 73 -8.54 7.76 13.05
C GLY A 73 -8.47 6.35 13.64
N ALA A 74 -9.64 5.73 13.80
CA ALA A 74 -9.75 4.40 14.39
C ALA A 74 -9.54 3.24 13.40
N VAL A 75 -9.26 3.53 12.12
CA VAL A 75 -9.20 2.53 11.04
C VAL A 75 -7.78 2.20 10.62
N SER A 76 -6.92 3.20 10.42
CA SER A 76 -5.53 2.99 9.98
C SER A 76 -4.66 4.14 10.44
N ALA A 77 -3.42 3.87 10.79
CA ALA A 77 -2.41 4.88 11.05
C ALA A 77 -1.02 4.35 10.66
N VAL A 78 -0.18 5.26 10.18
CA VAL A 78 1.20 4.95 9.79
C VAL A 78 2.13 5.95 10.45
N TRP A 79 3.20 5.42 11.05
CA TRP A 79 4.26 6.21 11.66
C TRP A 79 5.58 5.94 10.98
N ARG A 80 6.32 6.99 10.67
CA ARG A 80 7.74 6.92 10.34
C ARG A 80 8.54 6.82 11.64
N VAL A 81 9.42 5.83 11.71
CA VAL A 81 10.28 5.52 12.86
C VAL A 81 11.69 5.24 12.34
N GLY A 82 12.52 6.28 12.27
CA GLY A 82 13.83 6.18 11.61
C GLY A 82 13.68 5.82 10.12
N GLU A 83 14.35 4.74 9.71
CA GLU A 83 14.33 4.20 8.35
C GLU A 83 13.29 3.07 8.16
N ALA A 84 12.24 3.03 8.99
CA ALA A 84 11.09 2.16 8.81
C ALA A 84 9.75 2.88 9.01
N PHE A 85 8.69 2.20 8.60
CA PHE A 85 7.30 2.60 8.77
C PHE A 85 6.55 1.52 9.55
N ILE A 86 5.86 1.94 10.60
CA ILE A 86 4.95 1.08 11.35
C ILE A 86 3.54 1.38 10.85
N LYS A 87 2.88 0.41 10.22
CA LYS A 87 1.47 0.49 9.82
C LYS A 87 0.64 -0.32 10.79
N LEU A 88 -0.40 0.27 11.36
CA LEU A 88 -1.41 -0.42 12.14
C LEU A 88 -2.79 -0.11 11.56
N LYS A 89 -3.56 -1.15 11.25
CA LYS A 89 -4.89 -0.98 10.67
C LYS A 89 -5.89 -2.01 11.16
N LYS A 90 -7.17 -1.67 11.08
CA LYS A 90 -8.26 -2.64 11.17
C LYS A 90 -8.24 -3.54 9.96
N LEU A 91 -8.57 -4.80 10.19
CA LEU A 91 -8.78 -5.75 9.13
C LEU A 91 -10.10 -5.46 8.44
N ILE A 92 -10.05 -5.30 7.12
CA ILE A 92 -11.25 -5.26 6.27
C ILE A 92 -11.98 -6.62 6.36
N THR A 93 -11.22 -7.71 6.27
CA THR A 93 -11.70 -9.07 6.51
C THR A 93 -10.58 -9.91 7.11
N PRO A 94 -10.89 -10.84 8.05
CA PRO A 94 -9.89 -11.73 8.63
C PRO A 94 -9.22 -12.60 7.56
N ASN A 95 -9.91 -12.89 6.45
CA ASN A 95 -9.41 -13.72 5.36
C ASN A 95 -8.81 -12.90 4.20
N ALA A 96 -8.35 -11.67 4.43
CA ALA A 96 -7.61 -10.91 3.43
C ALA A 96 -6.17 -11.43 3.32
N THR A 97 -5.63 -11.49 2.10
CA THR A 97 -4.19 -11.66 1.92
C THR A 97 -3.45 -10.52 2.62
N ARG A 98 -2.42 -10.84 3.39
CA ARG A 98 -1.68 -9.84 4.16
C ARG A 98 -0.55 -9.26 3.30
N GLU A 99 -0.22 -7.99 3.53
CA GLU A 99 0.83 -7.29 2.78
C GLU A 99 2.18 -8.02 2.89
N HIS A 100 2.54 -8.56 4.06
CA HIS A 100 3.78 -9.35 4.21
C HIS A 100 3.81 -10.60 3.31
N THR A 101 2.66 -11.23 3.09
CA THR A 101 2.53 -12.40 2.21
C THR A 101 2.75 -11.99 0.75
N THR A 102 2.16 -10.88 0.33
CA THR A 102 2.38 -10.31 -1.01
C THR A 102 3.83 -9.90 -1.24
N LEU A 103 4.45 -9.21 -0.27
CA LEU A 103 5.86 -8.81 -0.36
C LEU A 103 6.79 -10.02 -0.45
N GLN A 104 6.52 -11.09 0.31
CA GLN A 104 7.28 -12.33 0.19
C GLN A 104 7.11 -12.99 -1.19
N TYR A 105 5.88 -12.98 -1.74
CA TYR A 105 5.63 -13.47 -3.10
C TYR A 105 6.44 -12.68 -4.14
N LEU A 106 6.48 -11.34 -4.04
CA LEU A 106 7.24 -10.48 -4.95
C LEU A 106 8.75 -10.72 -4.87
N ARG A 107 9.30 -10.91 -3.66
CA ARG A 107 10.72 -11.26 -3.49
C ARG A 107 11.08 -12.55 -4.22
N ASN A 108 10.16 -13.51 -4.27
CA ASN A 108 10.38 -14.78 -4.97
C ASN A 108 10.28 -14.65 -6.50
N LYS A 109 9.85 -13.50 -7.03
CA LYS A 109 9.75 -13.22 -8.48
C LYS A 109 10.96 -12.47 -9.06
N GLN A 110 11.97 -12.16 -8.24
CA GLN A 110 13.11 -11.35 -8.65
C GLN A 110 13.87 -11.91 -9.88
N PRO A 111 14.48 -11.03 -10.69
CA PRO A 111 14.60 -9.58 -10.52
C PRO A 111 13.29 -8.81 -10.80
N LEU A 112 13.12 -7.66 -10.16
CA LEU A 112 12.04 -6.70 -10.43
C LEU A 112 12.66 -5.38 -10.93
N ASP A 113 11.97 -4.69 -11.84
CA ASP A 113 12.40 -3.38 -12.37
C ASP A 113 12.13 -2.19 -11.41
N PHE A 114 11.68 -2.49 -10.18
CA PHE A 114 11.35 -1.52 -9.14
C PHE A 114 11.68 -2.08 -7.75
N HIS A 115 11.84 -1.18 -6.77
CA HIS A 115 12.05 -1.55 -5.37
C HIS A 115 10.73 -1.78 -4.63
N ILE A 116 10.78 -2.68 -3.66
CA ILE A 116 9.68 -2.96 -2.72
C ILE A 116 10.20 -2.87 -1.28
N PRO A 117 9.34 -2.56 -0.30
CA PRO A 117 9.73 -2.48 1.11
C PRO A 117 10.26 -3.80 1.66
N ASP A 118 11.23 -3.68 2.58
CA ASP A 118 11.58 -4.82 3.43
C ASP A 118 10.54 -5.05 4.54
N VAL A 119 10.32 -6.30 4.97
CA VAL A 119 9.41 -6.60 6.09
C VAL A 119 10.26 -6.93 7.32
N TYR A 120 10.26 -6.05 8.32
CA TYR A 120 10.99 -6.28 9.57
C TYR A 120 10.15 -7.04 10.59
N TYR A 121 8.85 -6.78 10.64
CA TYR A 121 7.94 -7.41 11.60
C TYR A 121 6.50 -7.39 11.07
N HIS A 122 5.70 -8.37 11.47
CA HIS A 122 4.25 -8.30 11.32
C HIS A 122 3.55 -9.11 12.40
N SER A 123 2.29 -8.78 12.70
CA SER A 123 1.48 -9.51 13.67
C SER A 123 -0.01 -9.33 13.42
N ASP A 124 -0.76 -10.42 13.49
CA ASP A 124 -2.22 -10.40 13.57
C ASP A 124 -2.64 -10.21 15.03
N LEU A 125 -3.31 -9.10 15.31
CA LEU A 125 -3.69 -8.63 16.65
C LEU A 125 -5.21 -8.69 16.83
N GLY A 126 -5.83 -9.82 16.44
CA GLY A 126 -7.28 -9.99 16.43
C GLY A 126 -7.93 -9.30 15.22
N ASP A 127 -8.69 -8.23 15.45
CA ASP A 127 -9.33 -7.43 14.39
C ASP A 127 -8.38 -6.40 13.76
N ARG A 128 -7.11 -6.40 14.16
CA ARG A 128 -6.07 -5.48 13.70
C ARG A 128 -4.89 -6.24 13.11
N TYR A 129 -4.17 -5.54 12.24
CA TYR A 129 -2.93 -6.01 11.66
C TYR A 129 -1.86 -4.94 11.78
N LEU A 130 -0.70 -5.35 12.29
CA LEU A 130 0.50 -4.53 12.40
C LEU A 130 1.55 -5.07 11.44
N ILE A 131 2.20 -4.18 10.69
CA ILE A 131 3.38 -4.48 9.88
C ILE A 131 4.41 -3.36 10.02
N VAL A 132 5.68 -3.75 10.08
CA VAL A 132 6.83 -2.83 10.07
C VAL A 132 7.58 -3.04 8.77
N LEU A 133 7.66 -1.98 7.98
CA LEU A 133 8.23 -1.98 6.65
C LEU A 133 9.48 -1.10 6.58
N GLY A 134 10.53 -1.55 5.90
CA GLY A 134 11.70 -0.74 5.59
C GLY A 134 11.36 0.38 4.63
N ARG A 135 12.01 1.54 4.82
CA ARG A 135 11.92 2.65 3.87
C ARG A 135 12.50 2.23 2.52
N VAL A 136 11.84 2.64 1.45
CA VAL A 136 12.33 2.52 0.07
C VAL A 136 12.88 3.85 -0.45
N PRO A 137 13.78 3.84 -1.44
CA PRO A 137 14.33 5.05 -2.04
C PRO A 137 13.27 5.94 -2.71
N GLY A 138 13.57 7.24 -2.76
CA GLY A 138 12.79 8.25 -3.48
C GLY A 138 11.79 9.06 -2.64
N ARG A 139 11.10 9.97 -3.33
CA ARG A 139 9.96 10.75 -2.82
C ARG A 139 8.70 10.32 -3.58
N THR A 140 7.55 10.37 -2.92
CA THR A 140 6.27 9.99 -3.54
C THR A 140 5.94 10.94 -4.70
N LEU A 141 5.23 10.46 -5.72
CA LEU A 141 4.75 11.35 -6.79
C LEU A 141 3.80 12.42 -6.22
N ASN A 142 3.05 12.15 -5.15
CA ASN A 142 2.28 13.16 -4.43
C ASN A 142 3.12 14.38 -4.01
N GLU A 143 4.36 14.15 -3.59
CA GLU A 143 5.27 15.21 -3.15
C GLU A 143 5.84 15.98 -4.33
N ILE A 144 6.28 15.28 -5.38
CA ILE A 144 7.16 15.85 -6.40
C ILE A 144 6.50 16.10 -7.76
N TRP A 145 5.28 15.61 -8.03
CA TRP A 145 4.71 15.64 -9.38
C TRP A 145 4.75 17.03 -10.02
N TYR A 146 4.42 18.06 -9.24
CA TYR A 146 4.39 19.47 -9.65
C TYR A 146 5.78 20.10 -9.82
N GLU A 147 6.83 19.47 -9.27
CA GLU A 147 8.24 19.89 -9.41
C GLU A 147 8.88 19.26 -10.66
N LEU A 148 8.33 18.14 -11.16
CA LEU A 148 8.85 17.43 -12.32
C LEU A 148 8.56 18.19 -13.63
N SER A 149 9.50 18.13 -14.56
CA SER A 149 9.24 18.57 -15.93
C SER A 149 8.24 17.65 -16.62
N GLU A 150 7.50 18.17 -17.60
CA GLU A 150 6.56 17.40 -18.44
C GLU A 150 7.20 16.11 -19.01
N THR A 151 8.46 16.19 -19.46
CA THR A 151 9.20 15.01 -19.94
C THR A 151 9.39 13.96 -18.86
N LYS A 152 9.74 14.36 -17.63
CA LYS A 152 9.91 13.44 -16.48
C LYS A 152 8.57 12.84 -16.04
N GLN A 153 7.51 13.65 -15.99
CA GLN A 153 6.15 13.17 -15.72
C GLN A 153 5.74 12.08 -16.73
N GLN A 154 5.91 12.35 -18.03
CA GLN A 154 5.57 11.41 -19.08
C GLN A 154 6.47 10.15 -19.10
N GLU A 155 7.74 10.27 -18.71
CA GLU A 155 8.63 9.12 -18.48
C GLU A 155 8.13 8.23 -17.35
N CYS A 156 7.76 8.83 -16.21
CA CYS A 156 7.22 8.11 -15.06
C CYS A 156 5.95 7.34 -15.44
N VAL A 157 5.02 8.00 -16.13
CA VAL A 157 3.78 7.37 -16.66
C VAL A 157 4.10 6.16 -17.54
N ARG A 158 5.06 6.29 -18.48
CA ARG A 158 5.48 5.20 -19.37
C ARG A 158 6.06 4.02 -18.60
N ARG A 159 6.84 4.28 -17.55
CA ARG A 159 7.43 3.24 -16.71
C ARG A 159 6.38 2.52 -15.86
N ILE A 160 5.44 3.23 -15.26
CA ILE A 160 4.36 2.60 -14.49
C ILE A 160 3.45 1.76 -15.39
N ALA A 161 3.09 2.24 -16.59
CA ALA A 161 2.31 1.44 -17.54
C ALA A 161 3.05 0.16 -17.97
N LYS A 162 4.39 0.22 -18.14
CA LYS A 162 5.21 -0.97 -18.41
C LYS A 162 5.25 -1.93 -17.22
N ILE A 163 5.35 -1.44 -15.99
CA ILE A 163 5.26 -2.28 -14.79
C ILE A 163 3.90 -2.98 -14.73
N CYS A 164 2.79 -2.27 -14.97
CA CYS A 164 1.47 -2.90 -15.07
C CYS A 164 1.45 -4.02 -16.13
N MET A 165 2.09 -3.80 -17.28
CA MET A 165 2.22 -4.81 -18.34
C MET A 165 3.02 -6.03 -17.89
N GLU A 166 4.17 -5.82 -17.26
CA GLU A 166 5.02 -6.90 -16.72
C GLU A 166 4.27 -7.72 -15.66
N LEU A 167 3.68 -7.05 -14.66
CA LEU A 167 2.90 -7.70 -13.62
C LEU A 167 1.72 -8.50 -14.20
N SER A 168 1.09 -7.98 -15.27
CA SER A 168 -0.02 -8.68 -15.93
C SER A 168 0.36 -9.98 -16.64
N THR A 169 1.66 -10.30 -16.76
CA THR A 169 2.12 -11.60 -17.28
C THR A 169 2.05 -12.72 -16.24
N TRP A 170 1.84 -12.39 -14.96
CA TRP A 170 1.72 -13.38 -13.90
C TRP A 170 0.25 -13.73 -13.71
N GLU A 171 -0.10 -14.94 -14.11
CA GLU A 171 -1.48 -15.42 -14.07
C GLU A 171 -1.81 -16.11 -12.75
N GLY A 172 -3.09 -16.07 -12.38
CA GLY A 172 -3.67 -16.80 -11.26
C GLY A 172 -4.97 -17.48 -11.69
N GLU A 173 -5.36 -18.51 -10.94
CA GLU A 173 -6.53 -19.33 -11.27
C GLU A 173 -7.86 -18.66 -10.91
N THR A 174 -7.84 -17.77 -9.90
CA THR A 174 -9.05 -17.14 -9.34
C THR A 174 -8.83 -15.66 -9.06
N ILE A 175 -9.91 -14.89 -8.96
CA ILE A 175 -9.86 -13.49 -8.49
C ILE A 175 -9.64 -13.49 -6.97
N SER A 176 -8.37 -13.46 -6.57
CA SER A 176 -7.92 -13.62 -5.18
C SER A 176 -6.57 -12.95 -4.98
N GLY A 177 -6.10 -12.85 -3.74
CA GLY A 177 -4.70 -12.53 -3.47
C GLY A 177 -3.76 -13.70 -3.77
N VAL A 178 -2.47 -13.50 -3.56
CA VAL A 178 -1.40 -14.43 -3.97
C VAL A 178 -1.41 -15.78 -3.27
N ASP A 179 -2.06 -15.88 -2.12
CA ASP A 179 -2.21 -17.10 -1.32
C ASP A 179 -3.63 -17.70 -1.42
N GLY A 180 -4.41 -17.28 -2.44
CA GLY A 180 -5.79 -17.71 -2.65
C GLY A 180 -6.81 -17.09 -1.69
N LYS A 181 -6.36 -16.23 -0.76
CA LYS A 181 -7.24 -15.49 0.15
C LYS A 181 -7.86 -14.27 -0.55
N ARG A 182 -8.64 -13.48 0.19
CA ARG A 182 -9.45 -12.41 -0.38
C ARG A 182 -8.60 -11.23 -0.82
N LEU A 183 -8.78 -10.83 -2.08
CA LEU A 183 -8.39 -9.54 -2.62
C LEU A 183 -9.40 -8.48 -2.14
N THR A 184 -8.94 -7.40 -1.52
CA THR A 184 -9.83 -6.41 -0.89
C THR A 184 -10.07 -5.14 -1.72
N ASP A 185 -10.17 -5.27 -3.05
CA ASP A 185 -10.52 -4.14 -3.91
C ASP A 185 -12.03 -3.84 -3.84
N GLN A 186 -12.38 -2.79 -3.09
CA GLN A 186 -13.76 -2.39 -2.81
C GLN A 186 -14.55 -2.00 -4.07
N PHE A 187 -13.87 -1.61 -5.15
CA PHE A 187 -14.53 -1.16 -6.38
C PHE A 187 -14.99 -2.32 -7.28
N LEU A 188 -14.67 -3.56 -6.89
CA LEU A 188 -15.19 -4.80 -7.48
C LEU A 188 -16.42 -5.37 -6.71
N GLU A 189 -16.84 -4.72 -5.62
CA GLU A 189 -18.12 -4.98 -4.96
C GLU A 189 -19.03 -3.74 -5.06
N LYS A 190 -20.34 -3.94 -5.01
CA LYS A 190 -21.29 -2.81 -5.02
C LYS A 190 -21.24 -2.09 -3.68
N SER A 191 -21.29 -0.76 -3.71
CA SER A 191 -21.28 0.08 -2.51
C SER A 191 -22.46 -0.18 -1.56
N THR A 192 -23.57 -0.72 -2.08
CA THR A 192 -24.79 -1.03 -1.33
C THR A 192 -24.75 -2.35 -0.58
N ASP A 193 -23.78 -3.20 -0.90
CA ASP A 193 -23.74 -4.56 -0.42
C ASP A 193 -22.85 -4.70 0.82
N GLU A 194 -23.11 -5.70 1.65
CA GLU A 194 -22.13 -6.12 2.65
C GLU A 194 -20.87 -6.62 1.91
N MET A 195 -19.74 -5.93 2.11
CA MET A 195 -18.47 -6.24 1.47
C MET A 195 -17.93 -7.58 2.00
N SER A 196 -17.92 -8.57 1.11
CA SER A 196 -17.53 -9.94 1.43
C SER A 196 -16.14 -10.27 0.93
N PHE A 197 -15.72 -9.65 -0.17
CA PHE A 197 -14.54 -9.99 -0.96
C PHE A 197 -14.43 -11.48 -1.28
N ASP A 198 -15.58 -12.15 -1.43
CA ASP A 198 -15.63 -13.55 -1.85
C ASP A 198 -15.17 -13.69 -3.31
N PRO A 199 -14.16 -14.53 -3.62
CA PRO A 199 -13.65 -14.68 -4.99
C PRO A 199 -14.72 -15.02 -6.03
N GLY A 200 -15.72 -15.85 -5.67
CA GLY A 200 -16.80 -16.23 -6.56
C GLY A 200 -17.73 -15.05 -6.86
N ARG A 201 -18.05 -14.24 -5.85
CA ARG A 201 -18.82 -13.01 -6.01
C ARG A 201 -18.07 -11.96 -6.82
N LEU A 202 -16.78 -11.75 -6.56
CA LEU A 202 -15.95 -10.82 -7.33
C LEU A 202 -15.94 -11.23 -8.81
N LEU A 203 -15.81 -12.52 -9.10
CA LEU A 203 -15.91 -13.06 -10.46
C LEU A 203 -17.27 -12.82 -11.10
N GLU A 204 -18.37 -13.02 -10.37
CA GLU A 204 -19.71 -12.73 -10.86
C GLU A 204 -19.89 -11.24 -11.18
N ASN A 205 -19.37 -10.36 -10.32
CA ASN A 205 -19.41 -8.92 -10.51
C ASN A 205 -18.62 -8.50 -11.75
N CYS A 206 -17.38 -8.98 -11.92
CA CYS A 206 -16.58 -8.72 -13.11
C CYS A 206 -17.30 -9.15 -14.39
N LYS A 207 -17.95 -10.32 -14.38
CA LYS A 207 -18.77 -10.79 -15.53
C LYS A 207 -19.98 -9.88 -15.79
N LYS A 208 -20.67 -9.41 -14.75
CA LYS A 208 -21.80 -8.47 -14.87
C LYS A 208 -21.39 -7.10 -15.43
N ILE A 209 -20.18 -6.64 -15.08
CA ILE A 209 -19.59 -5.42 -15.64
C ILE A 209 -19.17 -5.64 -17.11
N GLY A 210 -19.03 -6.89 -17.57
CA GLY A 210 -18.66 -7.20 -18.94
C GLY A 210 -17.15 -7.32 -19.19
N MET A 211 -16.37 -7.56 -18.13
CA MET A 211 -14.94 -7.88 -18.24
C MET A 211 -14.71 -9.26 -18.82
N ASP A 212 -13.62 -9.43 -19.58
CA ASP A 212 -13.12 -10.75 -19.94
C ASP A 212 -12.48 -11.44 -18.73
N CYS A 213 -13.20 -12.41 -18.17
CA CYS A 213 -12.77 -13.20 -17.01
C CYS A 213 -12.22 -14.58 -17.41
N SER A 214 -11.76 -14.75 -18.66
CA SER A 214 -11.13 -16.00 -19.11
C SER A 214 -9.75 -16.24 -18.49
N SER A 215 -9.07 -15.19 -18.07
CA SER A 215 -7.84 -15.23 -17.28
C SER A 215 -7.86 -14.19 -16.16
N SER A 216 -7.10 -14.46 -15.09
CA SER A 216 -6.85 -13.50 -14.02
C SER A 216 -5.35 -13.21 -13.94
N VAL A 217 -5.00 -11.93 -13.92
CA VAL A 217 -3.63 -11.45 -13.98
C VAL A 217 -3.27 -10.63 -12.74
N PHE A 218 -2.03 -10.69 -12.32
CA PHE A 218 -1.55 -10.01 -11.12
C PHE A 218 -1.54 -8.49 -11.30
N TYR A 219 -2.15 -7.78 -10.36
CA TYR A 219 -2.26 -6.33 -10.38
C TYR A 219 -2.23 -5.75 -8.96
N HIS A 220 -1.61 -4.57 -8.82
CA HIS A 220 -1.47 -3.88 -7.54
C HIS A 220 -2.79 -3.29 -7.01
N ALA A 221 -3.70 -2.89 -7.92
CA ALA A 221 -4.99 -2.26 -7.64
C ALA A 221 -5.00 -0.93 -6.87
N ASP A 222 -3.87 -0.47 -6.32
CA ASP A 222 -3.77 0.87 -5.70
C ASP A 222 -2.54 1.67 -6.13
N LEU A 223 -2.30 1.79 -7.45
CA LEU A 223 -1.16 2.54 -8.03
C LEU A 223 -1.41 4.05 -8.11
N GLY A 224 -1.86 4.61 -6.99
CA GLY A 224 -1.98 6.05 -6.81
C GLY A 224 -0.62 6.74 -6.68
N PRO A 225 -0.54 8.06 -6.90
CA PRO A 225 0.71 8.80 -6.84
C PRO A 225 1.34 8.85 -5.44
N GLY A 226 0.58 8.51 -4.38
CA GLY A 226 1.11 8.32 -3.03
C GLY A 226 1.90 7.01 -2.82
N ASN A 227 1.67 6.01 -3.67
CA ASN A 227 2.25 4.67 -3.52
C ASN A 227 3.42 4.40 -4.48
N ILE A 228 3.79 5.40 -5.28
CA ILE A 228 4.91 5.34 -6.23
C ILE A 228 5.93 6.39 -5.81
N LEU A 229 7.17 5.96 -5.62
CA LEU A 229 8.29 6.82 -5.31
C LEU A 229 9.27 6.84 -6.48
N LEU A 230 9.77 8.03 -6.79
CA LEU A 230 10.84 8.23 -7.75
C LEU A 230 12.07 8.70 -6.99
N ASP A 231 13.19 7.98 -7.14
CA ASP A 231 14.49 8.50 -6.77
C ASP A 231 15.00 9.42 -7.89
N GLU A 232 15.15 10.70 -7.60
CA GLU A 232 15.60 11.68 -8.59
C GLU A 232 17.11 11.60 -8.87
N ILE A 233 17.88 10.88 -8.04
CA ILE A 233 19.33 10.71 -8.17
C ILE A 233 19.65 9.73 -9.29
N ASP A 234 19.06 8.52 -9.24
CA ASP A 234 19.32 7.45 -10.22
C ASP A 234 18.13 7.13 -11.12
N GLY A 235 16.97 7.74 -10.86
CA GLY A 235 15.74 7.49 -11.61
C GLY A 235 15.06 6.18 -11.22
N SER A 236 15.43 5.47 -10.17
CA SER A 236 14.77 4.23 -9.75
C SER A 236 13.32 4.49 -9.30
N ILE A 237 12.47 3.47 -9.46
CA ILE A 237 11.09 3.49 -8.98
C ILE A 237 10.99 2.55 -7.79
N SER A 238 10.30 3.00 -6.75
CA SER A 238 9.85 2.15 -5.65
C SER A 238 8.33 2.14 -5.60
N ILE A 239 7.73 0.99 -5.30
CA ILE A 239 6.28 0.84 -5.14
C ILE A 239 5.99 0.30 -3.75
N ILE A 240 5.05 0.93 -3.05
CA ILE A 240 4.65 0.59 -1.68
C ILE A 240 3.15 0.30 -1.61
N ASP A 241 2.68 -0.12 -0.43
CA ASP A 241 1.27 -0.36 -0.11
C ASP A 241 0.66 -1.56 -0.87
N TRP A 242 1.32 -2.71 -0.75
CA TRP A 242 0.99 -3.95 -1.46
C TRP A 242 -0.17 -4.74 -0.80
N GLU A 243 -1.09 -4.05 -0.14
CA GLU A 243 -2.14 -4.65 0.68
C GLU A 243 -3.43 -4.98 -0.08
N THR A 244 -3.67 -4.31 -1.22
CA THR A 244 -4.87 -4.51 -2.06
C THR A 244 -4.54 -5.27 -3.34
N VAL A 245 -3.50 -6.10 -3.30
CA VAL A 245 -2.92 -6.76 -4.48
C VAL A 245 -3.57 -8.12 -4.71
N GLY A 246 -3.79 -8.47 -5.99
CA GLY A 246 -4.32 -9.78 -6.33
C GLY A 246 -4.39 -10.05 -7.82
N TYR A 247 -4.97 -11.19 -8.16
CA TYR A 247 -5.30 -11.57 -9.53
C TYR A 247 -6.68 -11.03 -9.89
N VAL A 248 -6.79 -10.38 -11.04
CA VAL A 248 -8.02 -9.74 -11.53
C VAL A 248 -8.13 -9.91 -13.05
N PRO A 249 -9.32 -9.75 -13.65
CA PRO A 249 -9.45 -9.62 -15.10
C PRO A 249 -8.55 -8.51 -15.63
N LYS A 250 -7.88 -8.74 -16.77
CA LYS A 250 -6.94 -7.77 -17.34
C LYS A 250 -7.59 -6.41 -17.63
N ASP A 251 -8.87 -6.40 -17.99
CA ASP A 251 -9.68 -5.20 -18.20
C ASP A 251 -9.74 -4.30 -16.95
N TRP A 252 -9.55 -4.87 -15.75
CA TRP A 252 -9.58 -4.11 -14.51
C TRP A 252 -8.39 -3.16 -14.35
N ILE A 253 -7.22 -3.51 -14.89
CA ILE A 253 -5.98 -2.74 -14.71
C ILE A 253 -6.14 -1.29 -15.17
N ARG A 254 -6.73 -1.08 -16.36
CA ARG A 254 -6.98 0.26 -16.89
C ARG A 254 -8.25 0.87 -16.30
N THR A 255 -9.33 0.09 -16.18
CA THR A 255 -10.61 0.54 -15.61
C THR A 255 -10.43 1.16 -14.23
N LYS A 256 -9.59 0.55 -13.37
CA LYS A 256 -9.33 1.00 -12.00
C LYS A 256 -8.82 2.45 -11.90
N PHE A 257 -8.06 2.93 -12.88
CA PHE A 257 -7.60 4.32 -12.93
C PHE A 257 -8.73 5.34 -13.11
N HIS A 258 -9.92 4.91 -13.56
CA HIS A 258 -11.11 5.76 -13.66
C HIS A 258 -11.99 5.71 -12.42
N CYS A 259 -11.95 4.60 -11.67
CA CYS A 259 -12.87 4.33 -10.56
C CYS A 259 -12.44 4.97 -9.24
N SER A 260 -11.14 5.01 -8.95
CA SER A 260 -10.62 5.38 -7.63
C SER A 260 -10.09 6.82 -7.59
N SER A 261 -10.57 7.62 -6.63
CA SER A 261 -9.97 8.92 -6.29
C SER A 261 -8.62 8.78 -5.57
N GLY A 262 -8.25 7.56 -5.10
CA GLY A 262 -6.89 7.28 -4.63
C GLY A 262 -5.83 7.43 -5.73
N MET A 263 -6.25 7.51 -6.99
CA MET A 263 -5.40 7.79 -8.15
C MET A 263 -5.27 9.29 -8.45
N ASP A 264 -5.91 10.16 -7.67
CA ASP A 264 -5.77 11.60 -7.85
C ASP A 264 -4.49 12.11 -7.17
N LEU A 265 -3.88 13.12 -7.78
CA LEU A 265 -2.84 13.93 -7.18
C LEU A 265 -3.44 14.82 -6.08
N PRO A 266 -2.66 15.19 -5.05
CA PRO A 266 -3.11 16.15 -4.05
C PRO A 266 -3.41 17.50 -4.70
N GLU A 267 -4.52 18.12 -4.32
CA GLU A 267 -4.90 19.43 -4.87
C GLU A 267 -3.82 20.48 -4.57
N ARG A 268 -3.34 21.17 -5.62
CA ARG A 268 -2.40 22.30 -5.52
C ARG A 268 -2.82 23.39 -6.49
N ALA A 269 -2.50 24.64 -6.16
CA ALA A 269 -2.72 25.76 -7.07
C ALA A 269 -1.89 25.60 -8.36
N GLY A 270 -2.53 25.73 -9.51
CA GLY A 270 -1.90 25.60 -10.83
C GLY A 270 -2.86 25.03 -11.88
N ASP A 271 -2.33 24.77 -13.08
CA ASP A 271 -3.12 24.29 -14.22
C ASP A 271 -3.27 22.76 -14.28
N ILE A 272 -2.54 22.02 -13.43
CA ILE A 272 -2.59 20.56 -13.39
C ILE A 272 -3.76 20.12 -12.52
N LEU A 273 -4.74 19.47 -13.14
CA LEU A 273 -5.89 18.89 -12.44
C LEU A 273 -5.46 17.72 -11.53
N PRO A 274 -6.14 17.48 -10.40
CA PRO A 274 -5.91 16.29 -9.55
C PRO A 274 -5.93 14.98 -10.35
N THR A 275 -6.77 14.91 -11.39
CA THR A 275 -6.93 13.72 -12.23
C THR A 275 -5.80 13.50 -13.26
N ASP A 276 -4.81 14.40 -13.35
CA ASP A 276 -3.79 14.36 -14.39
C ASP A 276 -3.02 13.03 -14.43
N TRP A 277 -2.57 12.55 -13.26
CA TRP A 277 -1.88 11.26 -13.12
C TRP A 277 -2.69 10.10 -13.71
N ARG A 278 -3.90 9.88 -13.20
CA ARG A 278 -4.73 8.74 -13.58
C ARG A 278 -5.13 8.76 -15.05
N VAL A 279 -5.39 9.95 -15.61
CA VAL A 279 -5.70 10.13 -17.03
C VAL A 279 -4.49 9.78 -17.91
N ARG A 280 -3.28 10.21 -17.52
CA ARG A 280 -2.06 9.93 -18.29
C ARG A 280 -1.72 8.44 -18.27
N VAL A 281 -1.81 7.78 -17.11
CA VAL A 281 -1.56 6.34 -17.00
C VAL A 281 -2.60 5.53 -17.78
N ALA A 282 -3.89 5.85 -17.66
CA ALA A 282 -4.94 5.18 -18.42
C ALA A 282 -4.72 5.29 -19.94
N ARG A 283 -4.32 6.48 -20.45
CA ARG A 283 -3.98 6.68 -21.86
C ARG A 283 -2.77 5.85 -22.29
N GLU A 284 -1.75 5.72 -21.45
CA GLU A 284 -0.58 4.90 -21.76
C GLU A 284 -0.90 3.41 -21.75
N LEU A 285 -1.71 2.94 -20.80
CA LEU A 285 -2.24 1.58 -20.78
C LEU A 285 -3.07 1.29 -22.04
N ALA A 286 -3.86 2.26 -22.51
CA ALA A 286 -4.59 2.14 -23.77
C ALA A 286 -3.65 1.88 -24.97
N ARG A 287 -2.52 2.59 -25.04
CA ARG A 287 -1.50 2.39 -26.08
C ARG A 287 -0.84 1.00 -26.02
N LEU A 288 -0.74 0.43 -24.82
CA LEU A 288 -0.26 -0.94 -24.59
C LEU A 288 -1.34 -2.02 -24.81
N GLY A 289 -2.54 -1.64 -25.27
CA GLY A 289 -3.61 -2.57 -25.61
C GLY A 289 -4.47 -3.02 -24.43
N PHE A 290 -4.39 -2.34 -23.28
CA PHE A 290 -5.32 -2.60 -22.17
C PHE A 290 -6.70 -2.01 -22.51
N ARG A 291 -7.68 -2.90 -22.57
CA ARG A 291 -9.11 -2.54 -22.64
C ARG A 291 -9.57 -2.02 -21.29
N GLU A 292 -10.63 -1.21 -21.30
CA GLU A 292 -11.37 -0.79 -20.11
C GLU A 292 -12.88 -1.01 -20.32
N VAL A 293 -13.63 -0.98 -19.22
CA VAL A 293 -15.09 -1.15 -19.17
C VAL A 293 -15.72 -0.12 -18.23
N VAL A 294 -15.27 1.14 -18.35
CA VAL A 294 -15.61 2.22 -17.40
C VAL A 294 -17.10 2.55 -17.44
N ASP A 295 -17.69 2.65 -18.63
CA ASP A 295 -19.11 2.99 -18.77
C ASP A 295 -20.01 1.89 -18.18
N GLU A 296 -19.66 0.63 -18.44
CA GLU A 296 -20.36 -0.52 -17.86
C GLU A 296 -20.15 -0.60 -16.35
N TRP A 297 -18.95 -0.29 -15.86
CA TRP A 297 -18.66 -0.23 -14.43
C TRP A 297 -19.48 0.87 -13.73
N VAL A 298 -19.53 2.08 -14.30
CA VAL A 298 -20.34 3.20 -13.77
C VAL A 298 -21.81 2.80 -13.69
N ALA A 299 -22.36 2.24 -14.77
CA ALA A 299 -23.74 1.77 -14.81
C ALA A 299 -24.03 0.66 -13.78
N TRP A 300 -23.07 -0.27 -13.58
CA TRP A 300 -23.21 -1.36 -12.62
C TRP A 300 -23.07 -0.90 -11.16
N TYR A 301 -22.14 0.02 -10.89
CA TYR A 301 -21.81 0.56 -9.57
C TYR A 301 -22.86 1.58 -9.09
N GLY A 302 -23.55 2.26 -10.01
CA GLY A 302 -24.65 3.19 -9.73
C GLY A 302 -24.19 4.64 -9.56
N LEU A 303 -23.23 5.08 -10.36
CA LEU A 303 -22.74 6.48 -10.43
C LEU A 303 -23.24 7.21 -11.68
#